data_AF-A0A8T4QJG4-F1
#
_entry.id   AF-A0A8T4QJG4-F1
#
_cell.length_a   1.000
_cell.length_b   1.000
_cell.length_c   1.000
_cell.angle_alpha   90.00
_cell.angle_beta   90.00
_cell.angle_gamma   90.00
#
_symmetry.space_group_name_H-M   'P 1'
#
loop_
_entity.id
_entity.type
_entity.pdbx_description
1 polymer ?
#
loop_
_entity_poly.entity_id
_entity_poly.type
_entity_poly.pdbx_seq_one_letter_code
_entity_poly.pdbx_strand_id
1 'polypeptide(L)'
;MASQDHKNLMRTLNKLVKEEKWRKMPKAAGKVLSKSMTKSGNYRLVLEKGETRKTIYVLKKNQNLFAVAEGIKKGDKVTAALRRYLGKMYCTKINMVSDS
;
A
#
# COMPACT_ATOMS: atom_id res chain seq x y z
N MET A 1 -16.89 -5.90 15.94
CA MET A 1 -17.40 -5.25 14.71
C MET A 1 -16.42 -4.17 14.26
N ALA A 2 -16.25 -3.92 12.96
CA ALA A 2 -15.38 -2.82 12.50
C ALA A 2 -16.05 -1.47 12.77
N SER A 3 -15.31 -0.48 13.29
CA SER A 3 -15.83 0.85 13.61
C SER A 3 -16.45 1.53 12.38
N GLN A 4 -17.39 2.45 12.61
CA GLN A 4 -18.07 3.17 11.53
C GLN A 4 -17.08 3.97 10.66
N ASP A 5 -16.06 4.58 11.28
CA ASP A 5 -14.97 5.26 10.57
C ASP A 5 -14.21 4.33 9.64
N HIS A 6 -14.01 3.09 10.07
CA HIS A 6 -13.33 2.08 9.28
C HIS A 6 -14.18 1.63 8.08
N LYS A 7 -15.50 1.51 8.25
CA LYS A 7 -16.41 1.21 7.12
C LYS A 7 -16.45 2.38 6.12
N ASN A 8 -16.47 3.62 6.61
CA ASN A 8 -16.45 4.82 5.79
C ASN A 8 -15.13 4.98 5.03
N LEU A 9 -14.00 4.66 5.67
CA LEU A 9 -12.69 4.61 5.02
C LEU A 9 -12.70 3.62 3.86
N MET A 10 -13.14 2.38 4.09
CA MET A 10 -13.15 1.35 3.05
C MET A 10 -14.07 1.71 1.90
N ARG A 11 -15.25 2.30 2.18
CA ARG A 11 -16.18 2.79 1.15
C ARG A 11 -15.53 3.90 0.31
N THR A 12 -14.84 4.83 0.97
CA THR A 12 -14.12 5.94 0.31
C THR A 12 -12.97 5.42 -0.54
N LEU A 13 -12.14 4.51 0.00
CA LEU A 13 -11.02 3.91 -0.74
C LEU A 13 -11.52 3.14 -1.96
N ASN A 14 -12.57 2.33 -1.83
CA ASN A 14 -13.13 1.56 -2.93
C ASN A 14 -13.78 2.44 -4.01
N LYS A 15 -14.45 3.53 -3.61
CA LYS A 15 -15.03 4.50 -4.54
C LYS A 15 -13.94 5.23 -5.34
N LEU A 16 -12.86 5.63 -4.68
CA LEU A 16 -11.75 6.35 -5.33
C LEU A 16 -10.89 5.47 -6.23
N VAL A 17 -10.74 4.18 -5.90
CA VAL A 17 -10.13 3.20 -6.80
C VAL A 17 -10.93 3.09 -8.11
N LYS A 18 -12.25 3.28 -8.05
CA LYS A 18 -13.14 3.25 -9.23
C LYS A 18 -13.24 4.60 -9.96
N GLU A 19 -13.14 5.73 -9.25
CA GLU A 19 -13.47 7.06 -9.80
C GLU A 19 -12.27 7.91 -10.27
N GLU A 20 -11.05 7.74 -9.73
CA GLU A 20 -9.98 8.72 -10.00
C GLU A 20 -8.83 8.22 -10.89
N LYS A 21 -8.59 9.01 -11.94
CA LYS A 21 -7.44 8.98 -12.86
C LYS A 21 -6.13 8.87 -12.06
N TRP A 22 -5.56 7.66 -12.04
CA TRP A 22 -4.25 7.21 -11.50
C TRP A 22 -3.05 8.17 -11.62
N ARG A 23 -3.13 9.19 -12.48
CA ARG A 23 -2.07 10.18 -12.74
C ARG A 23 -1.83 11.14 -11.56
N LYS A 24 -2.81 11.37 -10.67
CA LYS A 24 -2.69 12.36 -9.57
C LYS A 24 -2.37 11.79 -8.18
N MET A 25 -2.30 10.46 -8.02
CA MET A 25 -2.02 9.86 -6.70
C MET A 25 -0.53 9.91 -6.35
N PRO A 26 -0.16 10.16 -5.08
CA PRO A 26 1.20 10.01 -4.61
C PRO A 26 1.74 8.61 -4.92
N LYS A 27 2.81 8.54 -5.72
CA LYS A 27 3.48 7.28 -6.05
C LYS A 27 4.70 7.09 -5.17
N ALA A 28 4.91 5.86 -4.71
CA ALA A 28 6.17 5.40 -4.19
C ALA A 28 6.71 4.33 -5.12
N ALA A 29 8.00 4.41 -5.42
CA ALA A 29 8.73 3.41 -6.16
C ALA A 29 10.03 3.18 -5.42
N GLY A 30 10.44 1.93 -5.25
CA GLY A 30 11.67 1.61 -4.54
C GLY A 30 11.83 0.13 -4.28
N LYS A 31 12.99 -0.20 -3.73
CA LYS A 31 13.33 -1.54 -3.26
C LYS A 31 12.68 -1.77 -1.90
N VAL A 32 12.13 -2.96 -1.67
CA VAL A 32 11.56 -3.33 -0.37
C VAL A 32 12.70 -3.61 0.61
N LEU A 33 12.88 -2.71 1.57
CA LEU A 33 13.89 -2.84 2.62
C LEU A 33 13.40 -3.79 3.72
N SER A 34 12.13 -3.71 4.08
CA SER A 34 11.50 -4.60 5.05
C SER A 34 10.00 -4.80 4.79
N LYS A 35 9.52 -5.98 5.16
CA LYS A 35 8.10 -6.36 5.23
C LYS A 35 7.82 -6.90 6.62
N SER A 36 6.84 -6.33 7.30
CA SER A 36 6.37 -6.81 8.60
C SER A 36 4.86 -6.76 8.71
N MET A 37 4.30 -7.51 9.66
CA MET A 37 2.87 -7.53 9.93
C MET A 37 2.56 -6.66 11.15
N THR A 38 1.54 -5.82 11.07
CA THR A 38 1.06 -5.04 12.23
C THR A 38 0.26 -5.93 13.17
N LYS A 39 0.05 -5.49 14.42
CA LYS A 39 -0.85 -6.18 15.38
C LYS A 39 -2.26 -6.44 14.82
N SER A 40 -2.72 -5.57 13.92
CA SER A 40 -4.01 -5.67 13.23
C SER A 40 -3.98 -6.55 11.96
N GLY A 41 -2.89 -7.25 11.69
CA GLY A 41 -2.75 -8.16 10.55
C GLY A 41 -2.55 -7.50 9.19
N ASN A 42 -2.23 -6.20 9.15
CA ASN A 42 -1.92 -5.49 7.90
C ASN A 42 -0.43 -5.60 7.59
N TYR A 43 -0.04 -5.53 6.31
CA TYR A 43 1.38 -5.42 5.99
C TYR A 43 1.87 -3.98 6.13
N ARG A 44 3.06 -3.83 6.69
CA ARG A 44 3.88 -2.64 6.67
C ARG A 44 5.08 -2.93 5.77
N LEU A 45 5.21 -2.17 4.70
CA LEU A 45 6.36 -2.22 3.79
C LEU A 45 7.18 -0.95 3.95
N VAL A 46 8.50 -1.09 4.05
CA VAL A 46 9.43 0.04 3.97
C VAL A 46 10.12 -0.03 2.62
N LEU A 47 9.89 1.00 1.80
CA LEU A 47 10.49 1.16 0.49
C LEU A 47 11.67 2.11 0.58
N GLU A 48 12.75 1.78 -0.11
CA GLU A 48 13.97 2.59 -0.22
C GLU A 48 14.22 2.95 -1.68
N LYS A 49 14.48 4.24 -1.94
CA LYS A 49 14.89 4.76 -3.24
C LYS A 49 15.96 5.83 -3.02
N GLY A 50 17.22 5.46 -3.27
CA GLY A 50 18.37 6.28 -2.87
C GLY A 50 18.36 6.48 -1.35
N GLU A 51 18.50 7.72 -0.90
CA GLU A 51 18.50 8.09 0.52
C GLU A 51 17.10 8.20 1.14
N THR A 52 16.04 8.13 0.31
CA THR A 52 14.66 8.31 0.79
C THR A 52 14.04 6.98 1.19
N ARG A 53 13.48 6.93 2.41
CA ARG A 53 12.66 5.81 2.90
C ARG A 53 11.19 6.20 3.01
N LYS A 54 10.30 5.33 2.56
CA LYS A 54 8.85 5.50 2.68
C LYS A 54 8.21 4.27 3.31
N THR A 55 7.44 4.48 4.38
CA THR A 55 6.62 3.43 4.99
C THR A 55 5.22 3.45 4.38
N ILE A 56 4.76 2.29 3.90
CA ILE A 56 3.43 2.12 3.31
C ILE A 56 2.70 0.96 3.98
N TYR A 57 1.37 1.06 4.06
CA TYR A 57 0.53 0.06 4.71
C TYR A 57 -0.42 -0.59 3.72
N VAL A 58 -0.45 -1.92 3.69
CA VAL A 58 -1.39 -2.70 2.87
C VAL A 58 -2.42 -3.33 3.78
N LEU A 59 -3.69 -2.99 3.58
CA LEU A 59 -4.78 -3.41 4.45
C LEU A 59 -5.21 -4.85 4.13
N LYS A 60 -5.30 -5.72 5.15
CA LYS A 60 -5.79 -7.11 5.03
C LYS A 60 -7.18 -7.23 4.41
N LYS A 61 -8.02 -6.21 4.64
CA LYS A 61 -9.38 -6.18 4.11
C LYS A 61 -9.45 -5.95 2.59
N ASN A 62 -8.39 -5.45 1.97
CA ASN A 62 -8.29 -5.41 0.52
C ASN A 62 -7.55 -6.69 0.08
N GLN A 63 -8.30 -7.79 -0.03
CA GLN A 63 -7.74 -9.12 -0.29
C GLN A 63 -6.84 -9.17 -1.53
N ASN A 64 -7.22 -8.45 -2.60
CA ASN A 64 -6.44 -8.38 -3.84
C ASN A 64 -5.06 -7.74 -3.61
N LEU A 65 -5.01 -6.57 -2.97
CA LEU A 65 -3.73 -5.92 -2.68
C LEU A 65 -2.92 -6.68 -1.63
N PHE A 66 -3.61 -7.30 -0.68
CA PHE A 66 -2.98 -8.07 0.38
C PHE A 66 -2.28 -9.31 -0.17
N ALA A 67 -2.93 -10.06 -1.07
CA ALA A 67 -2.33 -11.20 -1.77
C ALA A 67 -1.09 -10.79 -2.59
N VAL A 68 -1.16 -9.66 -3.29
CA VAL A 68 0.03 -9.14 -4.00
C VAL A 68 1.15 -8.80 -3.01
N ALA A 69 0.83 -8.14 -1.90
CA ALA A 69 1.81 -7.78 -0.87
C ALA A 69 2.38 -8.99 -0.10
N GLU A 70 1.64 -10.09 -0.02
CA GLU A 70 2.08 -11.35 0.55
C GLU A 70 3.21 -11.96 -0.29
N GLY A 71 3.11 -11.90 -1.62
CA GLY A 71 4.15 -12.38 -2.54
C GLY A 71 5.43 -11.54 -2.54
N ILE A 72 5.36 -10.27 -2.14
CA ILE A 72 6.51 -9.34 -2.14
C ILE A 72 7.54 -9.75 -1.07
N LYS A 73 8.80 -9.84 -1.45
CA LYS A 73 9.93 -10.17 -0.59
C LYS A 73 10.83 -8.95 -0.37
N LYS A 74 11.68 -9.04 0.66
CA LYS A 74 12.77 -8.07 0.86
C LYS A 74 13.67 -8.14 -0.36
N GLY A 75 13.97 -6.98 -0.94
CA GLY A 75 14.80 -6.86 -2.13
C GLY A 75 14.04 -6.62 -3.42
N ASP A 76 12.73 -6.88 -3.45
CA ASP A 76 11.92 -6.67 -4.65
C ASP A 76 11.78 -5.18 -4.96
N LYS A 77 11.76 -4.85 -6.25
CA LYS A 77 11.41 -3.50 -6.71
C LYS A 77 9.90 -3.42 -6.87
N VAL A 78 9.29 -2.42 -6.25
CA VAL A 78 7.84 -2.25 -6.30
C VAL A 78 7.47 -0.81 -6.62
N THR A 79 6.33 -0.64 -7.26
CA THR A 79 5.66 0.65 -7.42
C THR A 79 4.30 0.58 -6.73
N ALA A 80 3.99 1.60 -5.94
CA ALA A 80 2.76 1.68 -5.18
C ALA A 80 2.09 3.04 -5.35
N ALA A 81 0.78 3.03 -5.58
CA ALA A 81 -0.06 4.21 -5.46
C ALA A 81 -0.55 4.31 -4.02
N LEU A 82 -0.40 5.49 -3.43
CA LEU A 82 -0.63 5.71 -2.01
C LEU A 82 -1.71 6.75 -1.77
N ARG A 83 -2.39 6.62 -0.63
CA ARG A 83 -3.28 7.64 -0.10
C ARG A 83 -2.98 7.91 1.37
N ARG A 84 -2.90 9.19 1.74
CA ARG A 84 -2.73 9.59 3.13
C ARG A 84 -4.09 9.50 3.84
N TYR A 85 -4.14 8.80 4.95
CA TYR A 85 -5.30 8.77 5.84
C TYR A 85 -4.81 8.63 7.29
N LEU A 86 -5.34 9.45 8.20
CA LEU A 86 -4.92 9.48 9.62
C LEU A 86 -3.39 9.47 9.80
N GLY A 87 -2.69 10.31 9.04
CA GLY A 87 -1.23 10.44 9.08
C GLY A 87 -0.43 9.27 8.47
N LYS A 88 -1.09 8.21 7.97
CA LYS A 88 -0.44 7.03 7.39
C LYS A 88 -0.65 6.96 5.88
N MET A 89 0.34 6.40 5.18
CA MET A 89 0.24 6.15 3.74
C MET A 89 -0.29 4.74 3.50
N TYR A 90 -1.51 4.62 3.02
CA TYR A 90 -2.12 3.35 2.67
C TYR A 90 -1.97 3.07 1.18
N CYS A 91 -1.65 1.82 0.88
CA CYS A 91 -1.57 1.32 -0.47
C CYS A 91 -2.98 1.17 -1.05
N THR A 92 -3.12 1.69 -2.27
CA THR A 92 -4.35 1.58 -3.08
C THR A 92 -4.11 0.80 -4.36
N LYS A 93 -2.84 0.65 -4.75
CA LYS A 93 -2.35 -0.27 -5.77
C LYS A 93 -0.87 -0.55 -5.50
N ILE A 94 -0.44 -1.78 -5.75
CA ILE A 94 0.95 -2.18 -5.69
C ILE A 94 1.24 -3.13 -6.85
N ASN A 95 2.35 -2.87 -7.54
CA ASN A 95 2.85 -3.68 -8.63
C ASN A 95 4.32 -4.00 -8.34
N MET A 96 4.72 -5.25 -8.58
CA MET A 96 6.13 -5.61 -8.68
C MET A 96 6.67 -5.07 -10.01
N VAL A 97 7.91 -4.58 -9.99
CA VAL A 97 8.64 -4.18 -11.20
C VAL A 97 9.53 -5.35 -11.56
N SER A 98 9.21 -6.03 -12.66
CA SER A 98 10.13 -7.00 -13.25
C SER A 98 11.25 -6.23 -13.95
N ASP A 99 12.50 -6.56 -13.63
CA ASP A 99 13.63 -6.16 -14.47
C ASP A 99 13.49 -6.91 -15.80
N SER A 100 13.19 -6.19 -16.88
CA SER A 100 13.27 -6.68 -18.27
C SER A 100 14.67 -6.43 -18.80
#